data_AF-A0A2N6C7X6-F1
#
_entry.id   AF-A0A2N6C7X6-F1
#
_cell.length_a   1.000
_cell.length_b   1.000
_cell.length_c   1.000
_cell.angle_alpha   90.00
_cell.angle_beta   90.00
_cell.angle_gamma   90.00
#
_symmetry.space_group_name_H-M   'P 1'
#
loop_
_entity.id
_entity.type
_entity.pdbx_description
1 polymer ?
#
loop_
_entity_poly.entity_id
_entity_poly.type
_entity_poly.pdbx_seq_one_letter_code
_entity_poly.pdbx_strand_id
1 'polypeptide(L)'
;MSFICRAKKKEGRDHLEMRMQTFCKIFFLLLALPIFPGIVNTTAAQEYGGGPIVFIKPVRAVIFEHRFHLGKKFNCQSCHPGLFSQKAGEVEEKDDFTMESFNQGRYCGKCHNGTIAFSVNTKCNWCHIGVQGHKHLEEYELGVK
;
A
#
# COMPACT_ATOMS: atom_id res chain seq x y z
N MET A 1 5.61 -37.64 -4.60
CA MET A 1 5.04 -36.41 -4.02
C MET A 1 3.75 -36.10 -4.77
N SER A 2 2.56 -36.40 -4.23
CA SER A 2 1.83 -35.59 -3.22
C SER A 2 1.54 -34.17 -3.73
N PHE A 3 0.32 -33.66 -3.87
CA PHE A 3 -1.04 -34.18 -3.75
C PHE A 3 -1.91 -33.25 -4.60
N ILE A 4 -2.69 -33.81 -5.54
CA ILE A 4 -3.84 -33.14 -6.14
C ILE A 4 -4.98 -33.29 -5.13
N CYS A 5 -5.46 -32.20 -4.54
CA CYS A 5 -6.67 -32.23 -3.74
C CYS A 5 -7.81 -31.54 -4.48
N ARG A 6 -8.63 -32.37 -5.12
CA ARG A 6 -9.99 -32.06 -5.54
C ARG A 6 -10.92 -33.04 -4.85
N ALA A 7 -11.83 -32.55 -4.01
CA ALA A 7 -13.03 -33.22 -3.47
C ALA A 7 -13.55 -32.34 -2.31
N LYS A 8 -14.83 -32.26 -1.94
CA LYS A 8 -16.08 -32.86 -2.43
C LYS A 8 -17.20 -32.07 -1.73
N LYS A 9 -18.31 -31.88 -2.44
CA LYS A 9 -19.63 -31.62 -1.89
C LYS A 9 -20.04 -32.75 -0.93
N LYS A 10 -20.58 -32.44 0.26
CA LYS A 10 -21.49 -33.33 1.01
C LYS A 10 -22.54 -32.53 1.77
N GLU A 11 -23.77 -32.89 1.44
CA GLU A 11 -25.08 -32.52 1.99
C GLU A 11 -25.42 -33.43 3.20
N GLY A 12 -26.26 -32.95 4.11
CA GLY A 12 -27.03 -33.75 5.09
C GLY A 12 -26.33 -33.92 6.45
N ARG A 13 -26.80 -33.27 7.52
CA ARG A 13 -27.98 -33.60 8.37
C ARG A 13 -27.69 -34.78 9.30
N ASP A 14 -27.27 -34.46 10.53
CA ASP A 14 -27.50 -35.28 11.72
C ASP A 14 -28.07 -34.38 12.82
N HIS A 15 -29.21 -34.81 13.34
CA HIS A 15 -30.14 -34.14 14.24
C HIS A 15 -30.18 -35.01 15.50
N LEU A 16 -29.77 -34.47 16.66
CA LEU A 16 -29.94 -34.95 18.06
C LEU A 16 -28.69 -34.49 18.82
N GLU A 17 -28.70 -33.42 19.60
CA GLU A 17 -29.10 -33.44 21.01
C GLU A 17 -29.10 -31.98 21.50
N MET A 18 -30.26 -31.35 21.59
CA MET A 18 -30.60 -30.46 22.72
C MET A 18 -32.08 -30.09 22.66
N ARG A 19 -32.90 -31.11 22.96
CA ARG A 19 -34.25 -30.87 23.47
C ARG A 19 -34.15 -29.99 24.71
N MET A 20 -35.18 -29.17 24.91
CA MET A 20 -35.61 -28.72 26.23
C MET A 20 -34.81 -27.55 26.84
N GLN A 21 -34.91 -26.37 26.23
CA GLN A 21 -35.13 -25.10 26.97
C GLN A 21 -35.19 -23.93 25.98
N THR A 22 -36.14 -23.02 26.18
CA THR A 22 -36.24 -21.70 25.52
C THR A 22 -37.03 -21.61 24.21
N PHE A 23 -38.17 -22.30 24.15
CA PHE A 23 -39.35 -21.95 23.33
C PHE A 23 -39.91 -20.51 23.58
N CYS A 24 -39.23 -19.68 24.38
CA CYS A 24 -39.69 -18.37 24.83
C CYS A 24 -39.07 -17.16 24.09
N LYS A 25 -38.08 -17.36 23.21
CA LYS A 25 -37.43 -16.24 22.47
C LYS A 25 -37.96 -16.04 21.05
N ILE A 26 -39.07 -16.70 20.70
CA ILE A 26 -39.74 -16.57 19.39
C ILE A 26 -40.58 -15.26 19.32
N PHE A 27 -40.73 -14.54 20.44
CA PHE A 27 -41.48 -13.27 20.49
C PHE A 27 -40.64 -12.01 20.21
N PHE A 28 -39.30 -12.09 20.19
CA PHE A 28 -38.43 -10.92 20.00
C PHE A 28 -37.84 -10.84 18.57
N LEU A 29 -38.65 -11.21 17.57
CA LEU A 29 -38.25 -11.41 16.18
C LEU A 29 -38.60 -10.22 15.24
N LEU A 30 -38.82 -9.00 15.77
CA LEU A 30 -39.23 -7.84 14.93
C LEU A 30 -38.55 -6.48 15.23
N LEU A 31 -37.54 -6.38 16.11
CA LEU A 31 -36.95 -5.06 16.44
C LEU A 31 -35.43 -5.04 16.62
N ALA A 32 -34.72 -5.92 15.93
CA ALA A 32 -33.28 -5.77 15.76
C ALA A 32 -32.88 -6.34 14.41
N LEU A 33 -33.08 -5.55 13.35
CA LEU A 33 -32.19 -5.66 12.19
C LEU A 33 -30.80 -5.34 12.72
N PRO A 34 -29.84 -6.28 12.79
CA PRO A 34 -28.46 -5.88 12.93
C PRO A 34 -28.15 -5.13 11.64
N ILE A 35 -28.12 -3.81 11.72
CA ILE A 35 -27.48 -2.97 10.70
C ILE A 35 -26.03 -3.44 10.73
N PHE A 36 -25.69 -4.38 9.86
CA PHE A 36 -24.32 -4.82 9.63
C PHE A 36 -23.51 -3.54 9.37
N PRO A 37 -22.60 -3.12 10.27
CA PRO A 37 -21.71 -2.03 9.94
C PRO A 37 -20.88 -2.52 8.75
N GLY A 38 -20.99 -1.78 7.64
CA GLY A 38 -20.44 -2.17 6.35
C GLY A 38 -18.99 -2.59 6.47
N ILE A 39 -18.66 -3.71 5.82
CA ILE A 39 -17.29 -4.13 5.56
C ILE A 39 -16.63 -2.99 4.77
N VAL A 40 -15.76 -2.22 5.42
CA VAL A 40 -14.89 -1.28 4.72
C VAL A 40 -13.86 -2.10 3.93
N ASN A 41 -14.04 -2.17 2.62
CA ASN A 41 -13.00 -2.68 1.73
C ASN A 41 -11.85 -1.67 1.75
N THR A 42 -10.86 -1.91 2.60
CA THR A 42 -9.56 -1.25 2.52
C THR A 42 -9.03 -1.45 1.10
N THR A 43 -8.84 -0.35 0.38
CA THR A 43 -8.31 -0.38 -0.98
C THR A 43 -6.84 -0.82 -0.93
N ALA A 44 -6.34 -1.46 -2.00
CA ALA A 44 -4.97 -1.96 -2.09
C ALA A 44 -3.88 -0.89 -1.84
N ALA A 45 -4.20 0.40 -1.94
CA ALA A 45 -3.29 1.50 -1.59
C ALA A 45 -2.95 1.53 -0.09
N GLN A 46 -3.90 1.17 0.78
CA GLN A 46 -3.66 1.17 2.23
C GLN A 46 -2.74 0.03 2.67
N GLU A 47 -2.68 -1.07 1.91
CA GLU A 47 -1.77 -2.20 2.16
C GLU A 47 -0.29 -1.79 2.02
N TYR A 48 0.02 -0.87 1.10
CA TYR A 48 1.39 -0.46 0.80
C TYR A 48 1.80 0.87 1.47
N GLY A 49 1.03 1.37 2.43
CA GLY A 49 1.32 2.66 3.09
C GLY A 49 0.91 3.89 2.28
N GLY A 50 0.02 3.73 1.30
CA GLY A 50 -0.54 4.81 0.48
C GLY A 50 -0.29 4.61 -1.01
N GLY A 51 -0.71 5.61 -1.79
CA GLY A 51 -0.49 5.70 -3.23
C GLY A 51 0.94 6.11 -3.61
N PRO A 52 1.18 6.40 -4.91
CA PRO A 52 2.41 7.05 -5.34
C PRO A 52 2.59 8.40 -4.63
N ILE A 53 3.81 8.74 -4.29
CA ILE A 53 4.20 10.06 -3.79
C ILE A 53 4.88 10.80 -4.94
N VAL A 54 4.50 12.05 -5.16
CA VAL A 54 5.16 12.94 -6.12
C VAL A 54 5.81 14.09 -5.36
N PHE A 55 7.13 14.13 -5.36
CA PHE A 55 7.89 15.26 -4.83
C PHE A 55 7.92 16.40 -5.86
N ILE A 56 7.73 17.62 -5.38
CA ILE A 56 7.69 18.83 -6.21
C ILE A 56 8.86 19.78 -5.95
N LYS A 57 9.63 19.55 -4.88
CA LYS A 57 10.85 20.29 -4.53
C LYS A 57 12.03 19.31 -4.33
N PRO A 58 13.27 19.73 -4.63
CA PRO A 58 13.68 20.99 -5.27
C PRO A 58 13.40 21.03 -6.78
N VAL A 59 13.14 19.89 -7.41
CA VAL A 59 12.77 19.79 -8.83
C VAL A 59 11.37 19.23 -8.96
N ARG A 60 10.60 19.77 -9.91
CA ARG A 60 9.19 19.39 -10.09
C ARG A 60 9.08 17.96 -10.62
N ALA A 61 8.21 17.18 -9.98
CA ALA A 61 7.74 15.88 -10.42
C ALA A 61 8.80 14.76 -10.36
N VAL A 62 9.11 14.34 -9.13
CA VAL A 62 9.80 13.08 -8.84
C VAL A 62 8.83 12.09 -8.25
N ILE A 63 8.65 10.94 -8.91
CA ILE A 63 7.72 9.91 -8.44
C ILE A 63 8.43 8.89 -7.53
N PHE A 64 7.73 8.49 -6.46
CA PHE A 64 8.07 7.38 -5.61
C PHE A 64 6.88 6.46 -5.43
N GLU A 65 7.08 5.16 -5.62
CA GLU A 65 6.01 4.15 -5.51
C GLU A 65 6.35 3.10 -4.46
N HIS A 66 5.59 3.09 -3.35
CA HIS A 66 5.77 2.11 -2.26
C HIS A 66 5.68 0.67 -2.75
N ARG A 67 4.72 0.36 -3.61
CA ARG A 67 4.47 -1.00 -4.13
C ARG A 67 5.72 -1.61 -4.77
N PHE A 68 6.46 -0.82 -5.56
CA PHE A 68 7.69 -1.28 -6.20
C PHE A 68 8.80 -1.53 -5.18
N HIS A 69 8.93 -0.70 -4.14
CA HIS A 69 9.96 -0.85 -3.12
C HIS A 69 9.66 -2.02 -2.17
N LEU A 70 8.43 -2.14 -1.70
CA LEU A 70 8.00 -3.24 -0.82
C LEU A 70 8.08 -4.60 -1.55
N GLY A 71 7.84 -4.62 -2.87
CA GLY A 71 8.03 -5.81 -3.71
C GLY A 71 9.48 -6.32 -3.83
N LYS A 72 10.48 -5.57 -3.34
CA LYS A 72 11.91 -5.95 -3.37
C LYS A 72 12.44 -6.49 -2.05
N LYS A 73 11.56 -7.05 -1.21
CA LYS A 73 11.86 -7.56 0.15
C LYS A 73 12.21 -6.48 1.17
N PHE A 74 11.85 -5.23 0.91
CA PHE A 74 11.89 -4.17 1.92
C PHE A 74 10.57 -4.15 2.71
N ASN A 75 10.65 -3.70 3.96
CA ASN A 75 9.51 -3.50 4.84
C ASN A 75 9.44 -2.03 5.29
N CYS A 76 8.38 -1.65 5.99
CA CYS A 76 8.16 -0.27 6.44
C CYS A 76 9.36 0.27 7.26
N GLN A 77 9.95 -0.58 8.09
CA GLN A 77 11.09 -0.24 8.97
C GLN A 77 12.40 -0.05 8.20
N SER A 78 12.48 -0.54 6.96
CA SER A 78 13.66 -0.34 6.10
C SER A 78 13.82 1.13 5.71
N CYS A 79 12.72 1.88 5.68
CA CYS A 79 12.71 3.30 5.31
C CYS A 79 12.33 4.21 6.48
N HIS A 80 11.37 3.79 7.32
CA HIS A 80 10.80 4.64 8.36
C HIS A 80 11.20 4.22 9.77
N PRO A 81 11.35 5.19 10.70
CA PRO A 81 11.41 6.64 10.46
C PRO A 81 12.79 7.13 9.99
N GLY A 82 13.73 6.20 9.73
CA GLY A 82 15.15 6.52 9.57
C GLY A 82 15.50 7.34 8.33
N LEU A 83 15.26 6.80 7.13
CA LEU A 83 15.57 7.48 5.86
C LEU A 83 14.50 8.51 5.50
N PHE A 84 13.25 8.21 5.80
CA PHE A 84 12.09 9.04 5.48
C PHE A 84 11.16 9.11 6.69
N SER A 85 10.53 10.26 6.92
CA SER A 85 9.39 10.33 7.85
C SER A 85 8.16 9.71 7.21
N GLN A 86 7.19 9.29 8.04
CA GLN A 86 5.97 8.64 7.55
C GLN A 86 5.01 9.61 6.85
N LYS A 87 5.20 10.93 7.05
CA LYS A 87 4.41 11.97 6.39
C LYS A 87 4.95 12.20 4.99
N ALA A 88 4.10 11.98 3.98
CA ALA A 88 4.44 12.25 2.59
C ALA A 88 4.87 13.72 2.40
N GLY A 89 5.90 13.94 1.58
CA GLY A 89 6.44 15.27 1.27
C GLY A 89 7.27 15.93 2.36
N GLU A 90 7.22 15.50 3.63
CA GLU A 90 7.93 16.21 4.71
C GLU A 90 9.46 16.27 4.52
N VAL A 91 10.05 15.24 3.93
CA VAL A 91 11.50 15.24 3.65
C VAL A 91 11.91 16.25 2.58
N GLU A 92 10.99 16.68 1.72
CA GLU A 92 11.29 17.60 0.62
C GLU A 92 11.47 19.05 1.08
N GLU A 93 11.04 19.36 2.30
CA GLU A 93 11.26 20.65 2.96
C GLU A 93 12.63 20.73 3.65
N LYS A 94 13.41 19.64 3.66
CA LYS A 94 14.76 19.65 4.24
C LYS A 94 15.78 20.17 3.22
N ASP A 95 16.67 21.05 3.67
CA ASP A 95 17.73 21.62 2.83
C ASP A 95 18.71 20.58 2.27
N ASP A 96 18.85 19.43 2.94
CA ASP A 96 19.71 18.33 2.52
C ASP A 96 19.01 17.32 1.58
N PHE A 97 17.77 17.57 1.16
CA PHE A 97 17.06 16.73 0.20
C PHE A 97 17.49 17.05 -1.25
N THR A 98 18.76 16.80 -1.54
CA THR A 98 19.43 17.14 -2.79
C THR A 98 20.15 15.94 -3.41
N MET A 99 20.41 16.00 -4.72
CA MET A 99 21.20 14.98 -5.43
C MET A 99 22.59 14.78 -4.83
N GLU A 100 23.19 15.84 -4.27
CA GLU A 100 24.49 15.77 -3.60
C GLU A 100 24.42 14.86 -2.36
N SER A 101 23.41 15.06 -1.51
CA SER A 101 23.18 14.17 -0.37
C SER A 101 22.81 12.75 -0.79
N PHE A 102 22.12 12.58 -1.92
CA PHE A 102 21.82 11.25 -2.45
C PHE A 102 23.10 10.53 -2.89
N ASN A 103 24.02 11.24 -3.54
CA ASN A 103 25.33 10.70 -3.91
C ASN A 103 26.17 10.27 -2.71
N GLN A 104 25.98 10.92 -1.56
CA GLN A 104 26.60 10.57 -0.28
C GLN A 104 25.89 9.42 0.46
N GLY A 105 24.93 8.76 -0.18
CA GLY A 105 24.24 7.59 0.37
C GLY A 105 23.08 7.92 1.31
N ARG A 106 22.54 9.15 1.26
CA ARG A 106 21.32 9.55 1.98
C ARG A 106 20.07 9.33 1.12
N TYR A 107 18.91 9.26 1.77
CA TYR A 107 17.61 9.17 1.10
C TYR A 107 17.57 8.08 0.01
N CYS A 108 17.22 8.44 -1.23
CA CYS A 108 17.16 7.56 -2.39
C CYS A 108 18.50 6.83 -2.63
N GLY A 109 19.62 7.56 -2.47
CA GLY A 109 20.95 7.04 -2.75
C GLY A 109 21.48 6.05 -1.72
N LYS A 110 20.80 5.86 -0.58
CA LYS A 110 21.13 4.77 0.36
C LYS A 110 21.11 3.41 -0.34
N CYS A 111 20.15 3.21 -1.23
CA CYS A 111 19.98 1.99 -2.01
C CYS A 111 20.29 2.20 -3.50
N HIS A 112 19.96 3.36 -4.07
CA HIS A 112 20.31 3.72 -5.45
C HIS A 112 21.78 4.16 -5.58
N ASN A 113 22.69 3.27 -5.19
CA ASN A 113 24.14 3.52 -5.14
C ASN A 113 24.93 2.80 -6.25
N GLY A 114 24.26 2.03 -7.12
CA GLY A 114 24.90 1.21 -8.16
C GLY A 114 25.17 -0.24 -7.75
N THR A 115 25.03 -0.57 -6.47
CA THR A 115 25.26 -1.93 -5.93
C THR A 115 23.95 -2.60 -5.54
N ILE A 116 23.11 -1.93 -4.74
CA ILE A 116 21.82 -2.49 -4.30
C ILE A 116 20.75 -2.29 -5.38
N ALA A 117 20.74 -1.10 -5.98
CA ALA A 117 19.91 -0.73 -7.12
C ALA A 117 20.72 0.16 -8.08
N PHE A 118 20.12 0.55 -9.21
CA PHE A 118 20.77 1.48 -10.14
C PHE A 118 21.17 2.78 -9.43
N SER A 119 22.29 3.38 -9.82
CA SER A 119 22.81 4.59 -9.20
C SER A 119 21.88 5.79 -9.46
N VAL A 120 21.71 6.69 -8.49
CA VAL A 120 21.00 7.97 -8.64
C VAL A 120 21.58 8.87 -9.73
N ASN A 121 22.85 8.66 -10.12
CA ASN A 121 23.48 9.38 -11.24
C ASN A 121 23.16 8.80 -12.62
N THR A 122 22.29 7.79 -12.67
CA THR A 122 21.91 7.09 -13.90
C THR A 122 20.40 7.07 -14.03
N LYS A 123 19.88 6.94 -15.25
CA LYS A 123 18.45 6.77 -15.53
C LYS A 123 17.57 7.87 -14.90
N CYS A 124 17.96 9.15 -15.08
CA CYS A 124 17.28 10.29 -14.46
C CYS A 124 15.75 10.28 -14.67
N ASN A 125 15.30 9.88 -15.86
CA ASN A 125 13.89 9.83 -16.24
C ASN A 125 13.06 8.73 -15.53
N TRP A 126 13.67 7.85 -14.74
CA TRP A 126 12.95 6.83 -13.98
C TRP A 126 12.33 7.39 -12.70
N CYS A 127 12.92 8.48 -12.17
CA CYS A 127 12.40 9.18 -11.01
C CYS A 127 11.81 10.53 -11.45
N HIS A 128 12.53 11.28 -12.30
CA HIS A 128 12.12 12.58 -12.79
C HIS A 128 11.19 12.45 -14.01
N ILE A 129 9.88 12.35 -13.75
CA ILE A 129 8.86 12.17 -14.80
C ILE A 129 8.52 13.48 -15.54
N GLY A 130 8.99 14.61 -15.02
CA GLY A 130 8.78 15.93 -15.60
C GLY A 130 7.33 16.41 -15.56
N VAL A 131 7.09 17.59 -16.13
CA VAL A 131 5.77 18.25 -16.10
C VAL A 131 4.70 17.40 -16.78
N GLN A 132 5.03 16.76 -17.90
CA GLN A 132 4.08 15.94 -18.64
C GLN A 132 3.72 14.66 -17.87
N GLY A 133 4.70 14.03 -17.23
CA GLY A 133 4.44 12.86 -16.38
C GLY A 133 3.56 13.23 -15.19
N HIS A 134 3.76 14.40 -14.58
CA HIS A 134 2.93 14.85 -13.47
C HIS A 134 1.47 15.10 -13.88
N LYS A 135 1.25 15.79 -15.00
CA LYS A 135 -0.10 16.01 -15.54
C LYS A 135 -0.82 14.69 -15.79
N HIS A 136 -0.12 13.70 -16.35
CA HIS A 136 -0.70 12.40 -16.60
C HIS A 136 -1.11 11.67 -15.30
N LEU A 137 -0.33 11.80 -14.22
CA LEU A 137 -0.71 11.26 -12.91
C LEU A 137 -1.93 11.98 -12.34
N GLU A 138 -1.97 13.31 -12.44
CA GLU A 138 -3.10 14.12 -11.98
C GLU A 138 -4.38 13.77 -12.75
N GLU A 139 -4.31 13.62 -14.08
CA GLU A 139 -5.41 13.16 -14.92
C GLU A 139 -5.91 11.75 -14.53
N TYR A 140 -4.98 10.84 -14.19
CA TYR A 140 -5.30 9.48 -13.75
C TYR A 140 -5.98 9.46 -12.37
N GLU A 141 -5.50 10.28 -11.44
CA GLU A 141 -6.06 10.43 -10.09
C GLU A 141 -7.44 11.09 -10.10
N LEU A 142 -7.66 12.06 -11.01
CA LEU A 142 -8.95 12.74 -11.20
C LEU A 142 -9.93 11.95 -12.08
N GLY A 143 -9.49 10.85 -12.70
CA GLY A 143 -10.34 9.99 -13.54
C GLY A 143 -10.80 10.63 -14.85
N VAL A 144 -10.11 11.68 -15.33
CA VAL A 144 -10.48 12.51 -16.49
C VAL A 144 -9.92 11.94 -17.80
N LYS A 145 -9.91 10.60 -17.95
CA LYS A 145 -9.35 9.94 -19.14
C LYS A 145 -9.88 10.47 -20.46
#